data_AF-A5FVU0-F1
#
_entry.id   AF-A5FVU0-F1
#
_cell.length_a   1.000
_cell.length_b   1.000
_cell.length_c   1.000
_cell.angle_alpha   90.00
_cell.angle_beta   90.00
_cell.angle_gamma   90.00
#
_symmetry.space_group_name_H-M   'P 1'
#
loop_
_entity.id
_entity.type
_entity.pdbx_description
1 polymer ?
#
loop_
_entity_poly.entity_id
_entity_poly.type
_entity_poly.pdbx_seq_one_letter_code
_entity_poly.pdbx_strand_id
1 'polypeptide(L)'
;MSLYVDRGPARANRTVPPAFTEETRHEAEAQCPVDAHPGRRARAGAAACDGGEGGERDRSRRGQSLRTAESVRAAIRRDERADEFGQPLRSAEPLRAAEIGVSPRRRARAGYAAAAQIAAWARAGTSAPARLPGTAEGFAEWAQYPQPEALDPVSGWRFFYHAHAVRERLRAEHGHFHIFTPGPAGGMGFTHLIGISVDVQGLPIRLFTTNRWVTDEAWQPAAAIGRRVLRPRLAGASPGDVACWLENLVVLFAPDIVALLYARDARMGSGIGPGDRRFEDRRLRIPSQTRVSLAAALRRLAAA
;
A
#
# COMPACT_ATOMS: atom_id res chain seq x y z
N MET A 1 -13.20 -20.73 68.41
CA MET A 1 -11.93 -21.48 68.32
C MET A 1 -11.63 -21.65 66.84
N SER A 2 -10.57 -20.99 66.38
CA SER A 2 -10.07 -21.00 65.00
C SER A 2 -9.72 -22.41 64.55
N LEU A 3 -9.83 -22.72 63.25
CA LEU A 3 -8.73 -23.35 62.51
C LEU A 3 -8.90 -23.15 61.01
N TYR A 4 -7.83 -22.57 60.46
CA TYR A 4 -7.54 -22.16 59.10
C TYR A 4 -6.85 -23.35 58.41
N VAL A 5 -7.21 -23.71 57.18
CA VAL A 5 -6.27 -24.43 56.29
C VAL A 5 -6.35 -23.88 54.87
N ASP A 6 -5.18 -23.39 54.49
CA ASP A 6 -4.66 -22.87 53.24
C ASP A 6 -4.93 -23.73 51.99
N ARG A 7 -5.20 -23.08 50.86
CA ARG A 7 -5.12 -23.68 49.51
C ARG A 7 -4.40 -22.70 48.59
N GLY A 8 -3.11 -22.96 48.36
CA GLY A 8 -2.27 -22.27 47.40
C GLY A 8 -2.68 -22.49 45.92
N PRO A 9 -2.12 -21.69 44.99
CA PRO A 9 -2.54 -21.67 43.60
C PRO A 9 -1.94 -22.82 42.76
N ALA A 10 -2.78 -23.38 41.90
CA ALA A 10 -2.46 -24.47 40.97
C ALA A 10 -1.42 -24.06 39.91
N ARG A 11 -0.37 -24.88 39.76
CA ARG A 11 0.62 -24.79 38.69
C ARG A 11 0.05 -25.35 37.39
N ALA A 12 0.05 -24.54 36.33
CA ALA A 12 -0.24 -24.98 34.97
C ALA A 12 0.94 -25.76 34.39
N ASN A 13 0.66 -26.97 33.94
CA ASN A 13 1.63 -27.88 33.33
C ASN A 13 1.87 -27.47 31.87
N ARG A 14 3.10 -27.07 31.52
CA ARG A 14 3.54 -26.81 30.14
C ARG A 14 3.89 -28.14 29.49
N THR A 15 3.06 -28.61 28.56
CA THR A 15 3.43 -29.67 27.61
C THR A 15 4.01 -29.05 26.35
N VAL A 16 5.27 -29.36 26.09
CA VAL A 16 6.02 -29.04 24.86
C VAL A 16 5.73 -30.13 23.81
N PRO A 17 5.39 -29.80 22.55
CA PRO A 17 5.36 -30.80 21.49
C PRO A 17 6.75 -31.02 20.86
N PRO A 18 7.04 -32.25 20.38
CA PRO A 18 8.39 -32.66 20.00
C PRO A 18 8.83 -32.15 18.62
N ALA A 19 10.16 -32.06 18.48
CA ALA A 19 10.88 -31.72 17.27
C ALA A 19 10.60 -32.71 16.13
N PHE A 20 10.31 -32.17 14.94
CA PHE A 20 10.31 -32.94 13.69
C PHE A 20 11.66 -32.80 13.00
N THR A 21 12.18 -33.96 12.62
CA THR A 21 13.47 -34.24 11.99
C THR A 21 13.56 -33.74 10.56
N GLU A 22 14.78 -33.36 10.17
CA GLU A 22 15.22 -33.06 8.82
C GLU A 22 15.05 -34.28 7.89
N GLU A 23 14.38 -34.12 6.75
CA GLU A 23 14.85 -34.70 5.48
C GLU A 23 14.09 -34.13 4.27
N THR A 24 14.87 -33.86 3.21
CA THR A 24 14.48 -33.62 1.81
C THR A 24 13.84 -32.27 1.44
N ARG A 25 14.69 -31.34 0.96
CA ARG A 25 14.31 -30.36 -0.07
C ARG A 25 15.34 -30.38 -1.19
N HIS A 26 15.00 -31.08 -2.26
CA HIS A 26 15.43 -30.77 -3.61
C HIS A 26 14.21 -30.13 -4.26
N GLU A 27 14.33 -28.89 -4.74
CA GLU A 27 13.75 -28.40 -6.01
C GLU A 27 13.77 -26.87 -6.13
N ALA A 28 14.27 -26.48 -7.32
CA ALA A 28 13.90 -25.31 -8.12
C ALA A 28 14.25 -23.91 -7.61
N GLU A 29 15.52 -23.54 -7.80
CA GLU A 29 15.90 -22.15 -8.03
C GLU A 29 15.22 -21.63 -9.32
N ALA A 30 14.40 -20.59 -9.19
CA ALA A 30 13.96 -19.79 -10.33
C ALA A 30 14.79 -18.49 -10.35
N GLN A 31 15.98 -18.53 -10.94
CA GLN A 31 16.75 -17.32 -11.25
C GLN A 31 15.95 -16.38 -12.17
N CYS A 32 15.94 -15.09 -11.82
CA CYS A 32 15.57 -14.01 -12.72
C CYS A 32 16.59 -13.89 -13.87
N PRO A 33 16.19 -13.91 -15.15
CA PRO A 33 17.12 -13.66 -16.25
C PRO A 33 17.48 -12.17 -16.35
N VAL A 34 18.79 -11.92 -16.44
CA VAL A 34 19.42 -10.66 -16.85
C VAL A 34 19.93 -10.79 -18.30
N ASP A 35 19.63 -9.74 -19.09
CA ASP A 35 20.23 -9.24 -20.33
C ASP A 35 20.45 -10.12 -21.59
N ALA A 36 19.91 -9.64 -22.73
CA ALA A 36 20.66 -9.44 -23.99
C ALA A 36 19.84 -8.67 -25.05
N HIS A 37 20.47 -7.64 -25.65
CA HIS A 37 20.07 -6.90 -26.85
C HIS A 37 20.40 -7.71 -28.12
N PRO A 38 19.69 -7.53 -29.27
CA PRO A 38 20.10 -6.49 -30.23
C PRO A 38 19.02 -5.91 -31.19
N GLY A 39 19.30 -4.72 -31.75
CA GLY A 39 19.34 -4.55 -33.22
C GLY A 39 18.12 -4.10 -34.06
N ARG A 40 17.95 -2.78 -34.21
CA ARG A 40 17.68 -1.96 -35.44
C ARG A 40 16.44 -2.15 -36.37
N ARG A 41 15.78 -0.97 -36.57
CA ARG A 41 15.21 -0.30 -37.80
C ARG A 41 14.02 -1.00 -38.51
N ALA A 42 13.01 -0.32 -39.09
CA ALA A 42 12.96 0.97 -39.77
C ALA A 42 11.54 1.65 -39.83
N ARG A 43 11.58 2.90 -40.32
CA ARG A 43 10.57 3.92 -40.69
C ARG A 43 9.32 3.48 -41.50
N ALA A 44 8.21 4.22 -41.34
CA ALA A 44 7.64 5.21 -42.30
C ALA A 44 6.08 5.26 -42.30
N GLY A 45 5.51 6.44 -42.56
CA GLY A 45 4.17 6.58 -43.17
C GLY A 45 3.19 7.54 -42.48
N ALA A 46 3.11 8.77 -43.00
CA ALA A 46 2.12 9.79 -42.66
C ALA A 46 0.81 9.63 -43.48
N ALA A 47 -0.31 10.18 -42.99
CA ALA A 47 -1.28 10.94 -43.80
C ALA A 47 -2.37 11.57 -42.90
N ALA A 48 -2.49 12.89 -43.02
CA ALA A 48 -3.63 13.68 -42.60
C ALA A 48 -4.69 13.69 -43.72
N CYS A 49 -5.95 13.94 -43.38
CA CYS A 49 -6.96 14.56 -44.23
C CYS A 49 -8.03 15.22 -43.37
N ASP A 50 -8.69 16.20 -43.98
CA ASP A 50 -9.15 17.48 -43.44
C ASP A 50 -10.65 17.69 -43.73
N GLY A 51 -11.26 18.71 -43.11
CA GLY A 51 -12.55 19.31 -43.48
C GLY A 51 -13.80 18.69 -42.83
N GLY A 52 -14.84 19.42 -42.41
CA GLY A 52 -15.15 20.85 -42.47
C GLY A 52 -16.56 21.12 -41.91
N GLU A 53 -16.66 22.16 -41.08
CA GLU A 53 -17.71 23.19 -40.88
C GLU A 53 -19.23 22.89 -40.95
N GLY A 54 -19.98 23.51 -40.02
CA GLY A 54 -21.24 24.20 -40.38
C GLY A 54 -22.39 24.26 -39.35
N GLY A 55 -22.59 25.44 -38.71
CA GLY A 55 -23.88 26.03 -38.25
C GLY A 55 -24.59 25.41 -37.04
N GLU A 56 -24.79 26.01 -35.85
CA GLU A 56 -25.17 27.35 -35.35
C GLU A 56 -26.64 27.47 -34.87
N ARG A 57 -26.77 27.82 -33.58
CA ARG A 57 -27.89 28.47 -32.82
C ARG A 57 -29.18 27.68 -32.53
N ASP A 58 -29.44 27.44 -31.23
CA ASP A 58 -30.61 28.03 -30.55
C ASP A 58 -30.40 28.17 -29.03
N ARG A 59 -31.01 29.21 -28.46
CA ARG A 59 -30.85 29.74 -27.12
C ARG A 59 -31.87 29.17 -26.14
N SER A 60 -31.46 29.24 -24.87
CA SER A 60 -32.29 29.27 -23.65
C SER A 60 -32.58 27.93 -22.97
N ARG A 61 -31.88 27.71 -21.86
CA ARG A 61 -32.47 27.51 -20.53
C ARG A 61 -31.38 27.68 -19.47
N ARG A 62 -31.44 28.82 -18.79
CA ARG A 62 -30.66 29.10 -17.57
C ARG A 62 -31.21 28.24 -16.44
N GLY A 63 -30.33 27.66 -15.63
CA GLY A 63 -30.72 27.14 -14.32
C GLY A 63 -29.78 26.08 -13.76
N GLN A 64 -28.81 26.54 -12.97
CA GLN A 64 -28.14 25.79 -11.89
C GLN A 64 -27.21 24.62 -12.30
N SER A 65 -25.90 24.85 -12.17
CA SER A 65 -24.94 23.93 -11.51
C SER A 65 -23.51 24.19 -11.98
N LEU A 66 -22.88 25.27 -11.48
CA LEU A 66 -21.42 25.44 -11.50
C LEU A 66 -20.99 26.25 -10.27
N ARG A 67 -20.83 25.57 -9.13
CA ARG A 67 -20.12 26.10 -7.95
C ARG A 67 -19.29 24.99 -7.27
N THR A 68 -18.42 24.30 -8.00
CA THR A 68 -17.48 23.35 -7.37
C THR A 68 -16.23 23.17 -8.23
N ALA A 69 -15.24 24.03 -8.01
CA ALA A 69 -13.81 23.79 -8.31
C ALA A 69 -12.99 25.01 -7.87
N GLU A 70 -13.53 26.21 -8.06
CA GLU A 70 -12.84 27.48 -7.79
C GLU A 70 -12.85 27.84 -6.29
N SER A 71 -13.93 27.48 -5.59
CA SER A 71 -14.10 27.66 -4.14
C SER A 71 -13.14 26.80 -3.31
N VAL A 72 -12.71 25.64 -3.81
CA VAL A 72 -11.72 24.78 -3.14
C VAL A 72 -10.30 25.34 -3.32
N ARG A 73 -9.99 25.92 -4.48
CA ARG A 73 -8.69 26.60 -4.71
C ARG A 73 -8.55 27.90 -3.90
N ALA A 74 -9.65 28.58 -3.60
CA ALA A 74 -9.66 29.78 -2.77
C ALA A 74 -9.44 29.48 -1.28
N ALA A 75 -9.86 28.31 -0.79
CA ALA A 75 -9.67 27.92 0.61
C ALA A 75 -8.20 27.58 0.95
N ILE A 76 -7.41 27.14 -0.04
CA ILE A 76 -5.99 26.78 0.13
C ILE A 76 -5.09 28.02 0.25
N ARG A 77 -5.56 29.21 -0.16
CA ARG A 77 -4.75 30.45 -0.17
C ARG A 77 -4.83 31.32 1.08
N ARG A 78 -5.46 30.86 2.17
CA ARG A 78 -5.75 31.73 3.35
C ARG A 78 -5.04 31.38 4.66
N ASP A 79 -4.05 30.49 4.64
CA ASP A 79 -3.27 30.19 5.85
C ASP A 79 -1.77 30.29 5.60
N GLU A 80 -1.31 31.53 5.35
CA GLU A 80 0.10 31.90 5.44
C GLU A 80 0.32 32.53 6.83
N ARG A 81 0.74 31.72 7.81
CA ARG A 81 1.29 32.23 9.08
C ARG A 81 2.78 31.94 9.12
N ALA A 82 3.57 32.99 9.40
CA ALA A 82 5.02 32.94 9.59
C ALA A 82 5.40 32.30 10.93
N ASP A 83 6.63 31.77 11.03
CA ASP A 83 7.21 31.32 12.30
C ASP A 83 7.82 32.47 13.12
N GLU A 84 8.35 32.16 14.30
CA GLU A 84 8.91 33.08 15.29
C GLU A 84 10.11 33.92 14.79
N PHE A 85 10.62 33.62 13.58
CA PHE A 85 11.71 34.34 12.92
C PHE A 85 11.27 35.05 11.62
N GLY A 86 9.97 35.14 11.35
CA GLY A 86 9.42 35.89 10.22
C GLY A 86 9.72 35.25 8.86
N GLN A 87 10.10 33.98 8.82
CA GLN A 87 10.28 33.23 7.58
C GLN A 87 8.93 32.60 7.18
N PRO A 88 8.54 32.63 5.89
CA PRO A 88 7.36 31.90 5.44
C PRO A 88 7.58 30.40 5.65
N LEU A 89 6.74 29.78 6.48
CA LEU A 89 6.64 28.32 6.62
C LEU A 89 6.20 27.75 5.26
N ARG A 90 7.16 27.34 4.45
CA ARG A 90 6.88 26.64 3.20
C ARG A 90 6.11 25.36 3.54
N SER A 91 4.82 25.32 3.22
CA SER A 91 4.12 24.06 3.02
C SER A 91 4.99 23.22 2.09
N ALA A 92 5.61 22.15 2.59
CA ALA A 92 6.39 21.26 1.74
C ALA A 92 5.45 20.79 0.61
N GLU A 93 5.69 21.26 -0.62
CA GLU A 93 4.90 20.79 -1.76
C GLU A 93 4.96 19.25 -1.77
N PRO A 94 3.84 18.55 -2.00
CA PRO A 94 3.88 17.11 -2.18
C PRO A 94 4.87 16.81 -3.29
N LEU A 95 5.83 15.92 -3.03
CA LEU A 95 6.82 15.50 -4.02
C LEU A 95 6.10 15.26 -5.35
N ARG A 96 6.45 16.01 -6.40
CA ARG A 96 5.83 15.85 -7.71
C ARG A 96 6.10 14.43 -8.17
N ALA A 97 5.20 13.81 -8.95
CA ALA A 97 5.40 12.45 -9.46
C ALA A 97 6.75 12.27 -10.20
N ALA A 98 7.31 13.35 -10.76
CA ALA A 98 8.65 13.40 -11.36
C ALA A 98 9.81 13.31 -10.34
N GLU A 99 9.59 13.72 -9.10
CA GLU A 99 10.57 13.71 -7.99
C GLU A 99 10.57 12.38 -7.22
N ILE A 100 9.60 11.50 -7.48
CA ILE A 100 9.46 10.20 -6.84
C ILE A 100 10.44 9.18 -7.43
N GLY A 101 11.43 9.56 -8.24
CA GLY A 101 12.61 8.76 -8.56
C GLY A 101 12.40 7.37 -9.19
N VAL A 102 11.16 6.95 -9.44
CA VAL A 102 10.79 5.68 -10.08
C VAL A 102 10.30 6.00 -11.49
N SER A 103 11.13 5.68 -12.49
CA SER A 103 10.82 6.00 -13.89
C SER A 103 9.52 5.34 -14.36
N PRO A 104 8.77 5.96 -15.30
CA PRO A 104 7.59 5.34 -15.91
C PRO A 104 7.87 3.92 -16.45
N ARG A 105 9.05 3.71 -17.05
CA ARG A 105 9.51 2.39 -17.50
C ARG A 105 9.61 1.36 -16.37
N ARG A 106 10.21 1.73 -15.23
CA ARG A 106 10.31 0.84 -14.06
C ARG A 106 8.92 0.50 -13.51
N ARG A 107 8.02 1.48 -13.44
CA ARG A 107 6.62 1.27 -13.02
C ARG A 107 5.87 0.35 -13.96
N ALA A 108 6.04 0.52 -15.27
CA ALA A 108 5.41 -0.33 -16.27
C ALA A 108 5.88 -1.78 -16.14
N ARG A 109 7.21 -2.01 -16.04
CA ARG A 109 7.78 -3.35 -15.82
C ARG A 109 7.21 -4.01 -14.57
N ALA A 110 7.16 -3.29 -13.45
CA ALA A 110 6.58 -3.80 -12.20
C ALA A 110 5.08 -4.12 -12.34
N GLY A 111 4.32 -3.25 -13.00
CA GLY A 111 2.89 -3.50 -13.26
C GLY A 111 2.65 -4.71 -14.14
N TYR A 112 3.44 -4.92 -15.20
CA TYR A 112 3.35 -6.12 -16.03
C TYR A 112 3.75 -7.38 -15.26
N ALA A 113 4.79 -7.32 -14.43
CA ALA A 113 5.17 -8.44 -13.56
C ALA A 113 4.05 -8.81 -12.57
N ALA A 114 3.43 -7.81 -11.93
CA ALA A 114 2.29 -8.03 -11.04
C ALA A 114 1.08 -8.63 -11.78
N ALA A 115 0.77 -8.12 -12.98
CA ALA A 115 -0.32 -8.65 -13.82
C ALA A 115 -0.06 -10.11 -14.26
N ALA A 116 1.18 -10.42 -14.65
CA ALA A 116 1.58 -11.77 -15.03
C ALA A 116 1.48 -12.75 -13.86
N GLN A 117 1.87 -12.34 -12.65
CA GLN A 117 1.75 -13.15 -11.45
C GLN A 117 0.29 -13.44 -11.10
N ILE A 118 -0.58 -12.42 -11.15
CA ILE A 118 -2.04 -12.60 -10.94
C ILE A 118 -2.60 -13.59 -11.96
N ALA A 119 -2.24 -13.45 -13.24
CA ALA A 119 -2.69 -14.36 -14.28
C ALA A 119 -2.16 -15.79 -14.09
N ALA A 120 -0.93 -15.96 -13.60
CA ALA A 120 -0.36 -17.26 -13.29
C ALA A 120 -1.10 -17.95 -12.14
N TRP A 121 -1.38 -17.23 -11.05
CA TRP A 121 -2.18 -17.77 -9.96
C TRP A 121 -3.61 -18.12 -10.41
N ALA A 122 -4.25 -17.25 -11.19
CA ALA A 122 -5.59 -17.52 -11.71
C ALA A 122 -5.63 -18.79 -12.57
N ARG A 123 -4.63 -19.03 -13.43
CA ARG A 123 -4.51 -20.28 -14.21
C ARG A 123 -4.32 -21.52 -13.34
N ALA A 124 -3.66 -21.37 -12.19
CA ALA A 124 -3.48 -22.43 -11.21
C ALA A 124 -4.67 -22.57 -10.23
N GLY A 125 -5.78 -21.84 -10.44
CA GLY A 125 -6.95 -21.89 -9.56
C GLY A 125 -6.70 -21.29 -8.17
N THR A 126 -5.75 -20.37 -8.04
CA THR A 126 -5.36 -19.72 -6.77
C THR A 126 -5.29 -18.20 -6.91
N SER A 127 -5.01 -17.50 -5.81
CA SER A 127 -4.87 -16.05 -5.75
C SER A 127 -3.94 -15.65 -4.60
N ALA A 128 -3.46 -14.41 -4.56
CA ALA A 128 -2.49 -13.98 -3.55
C ALA A 128 -2.93 -14.30 -2.10
N PRO A 129 -4.19 -14.03 -1.66
CA PRO A 129 -4.64 -14.43 -0.33
C PRO A 129 -4.59 -15.93 -0.09
N ALA A 130 -4.95 -16.76 -1.09
CA ALA A 130 -4.96 -18.22 -0.97
C ALA A 130 -3.56 -18.85 -0.96
N ARG A 131 -2.51 -18.08 -1.29
CA ARG A 131 -1.10 -18.50 -1.23
C ARG A 131 -0.49 -18.36 0.16
N LEU A 132 -1.19 -17.73 1.11
CA LEU A 132 -0.68 -17.49 2.44
C LEU A 132 -0.82 -18.74 3.32
N PRO A 133 0.25 -19.17 4.02
CA PRO A 133 0.15 -20.23 5.01
C PRO A 133 -0.99 -19.99 6.01
N GLY A 134 -1.74 -21.06 6.33
CA GLY A 134 -2.88 -21.04 7.25
C GLY A 134 -4.21 -20.60 6.63
N THR A 135 -4.25 -19.98 5.45
CA THR A 135 -5.55 -19.57 4.86
C THR A 135 -6.36 -20.76 4.34
N ALA A 136 -5.69 -21.83 3.92
CA ALA A 136 -6.35 -23.05 3.43
C ALA A 136 -6.93 -23.92 4.55
N GLU A 137 -6.40 -23.80 5.76
CA GLU A 137 -6.80 -24.60 6.93
C GLU A 137 -8.01 -23.99 7.67
N GLY A 138 -8.34 -22.73 7.36
CA GLY A 138 -9.47 -22.02 7.92
C GLY A 138 -9.22 -20.52 7.89
N PHE A 139 -9.90 -19.82 6.98
CA PHE A 139 -9.87 -18.36 6.95
C PHE A 139 -10.71 -17.81 8.11
N ALA A 140 -10.08 -17.08 9.03
CA ALA A 140 -10.73 -16.39 10.12
C ALA A 140 -10.73 -14.88 9.87
N GLU A 141 -11.90 -14.26 9.99
CA GLU A 141 -12.02 -12.80 9.95
C GLU A 141 -11.15 -12.16 11.04
N TRP A 142 -10.54 -11.03 10.73
CA TRP A 142 -9.59 -10.30 11.60
C TRP A 142 -8.26 -11.00 11.90
N ALA A 143 -8.14 -12.31 11.64
CA ALA A 143 -6.86 -12.98 11.75
C ALA A 143 -5.89 -12.47 10.69
N GLN A 144 -4.63 -12.33 11.10
CA GLN A 144 -3.54 -11.91 10.23
C GLN A 144 -2.91 -13.16 9.60
N TYR A 145 -2.55 -13.06 8.33
CA TYR A 145 -1.88 -14.13 7.59
C TYR A 145 -0.67 -13.59 6.81
N PRO A 146 0.46 -14.32 6.77
CA PRO A 146 0.70 -15.58 7.49
C PRO A 146 0.83 -15.36 9.01
N GLN A 147 0.87 -16.46 9.77
CA GLN A 147 1.18 -16.45 11.21
C GLN A 147 2.47 -17.26 11.45
N PRO A 148 3.56 -16.65 11.98
CA PRO A 148 3.72 -15.21 12.21
C PRO A 148 3.68 -14.39 10.90
N GLU A 149 3.53 -13.07 11.01
CA GLU A 149 3.53 -12.18 9.85
C GLU A 149 4.79 -12.35 8.98
N ALA A 150 4.66 -12.07 7.69
CA ALA A 150 5.76 -12.26 6.75
C ALA A 150 6.83 -11.19 6.97
N LEU A 151 8.05 -11.60 7.30
CA LEU A 151 9.18 -10.71 7.58
C LEU A 151 10.35 -11.01 6.63
N ASP A 152 10.89 -9.97 6.00
CA ASP A 152 12.21 -10.02 5.36
C ASP A 152 13.27 -9.82 6.48
N PRO A 153 14.08 -10.84 6.80
CA PRO A 153 15.02 -10.78 7.92
C PRO A 153 16.20 -9.83 7.66
N VAL A 154 16.48 -9.48 6.40
CA VAL A 154 17.59 -8.59 6.03
C VAL A 154 17.16 -7.14 6.06
N SER A 155 15.98 -6.84 5.53
CA SER A 155 15.49 -5.47 5.41
C SER A 155 14.62 -5.02 6.58
N GLY A 156 14.05 -5.97 7.33
CA GLY A 156 13.05 -5.72 8.38
C GLY A 156 11.68 -5.28 7.86
N TRP A 157 11.46 -5.29 6.55
CA TRP A 157 10.14 -5.07 5.96
C TRP A 157 9.24 -6.26 6.21
N ARG A 158 7.95 -6.00 6.34
CA ARG A 158 6.98 -7.05 6.64
C ARG A 158 5.63 -6.76 6.03
N PHE A 159 4.83 -7.81 5.91
CA PHE A 159 3.44 -7.69 5.54
C PHE A 159 2.58 -8.71 6.25
N PHE A 160 1.30 -8.38 6.39
CA PHE A 160 0.26 -9.37 6.66
C PHE A 160 -0.98 -9.04 5.83
N TYR A 161 -1.83 -10.03 5.67
CA TYR A 161 -3.15 -9.95 5.08
C TYR A 161 -4.21 -10.21 6.15
N HIS A 162 -5.33 -9.48 6.09
CA HIS A 162 -6.55 -9.91 6.77
C HIS A 162 -7.78 -9.51 5.97
N ALA A 163 -8.94 -10.02 6.39
CA ALA A 163 -10.22 -9.48 5.97
C ALA A 163 -11.11 -9.21 7.18
N HIS A 164 -11.89 -8.14 7.09
CA HIS A 164 -12.97 -7.89 8.04
C HIS A 164 -14.19 -8.77 7.69
N ALA A 165 -15.18 -8.71 8.58
CA ALA A 165 -16.53 -9.19 8.29
C ALA A 165 -17.04 -8.71 6.94
N VAL A 166 -17.74 -9.57 6.19
CA VAL A 166 -18.30 -9.26 4.85
C VAL A 166 -19.04 -7.91 4.86
N ARG A 167 -19.83 -7.64 5.91
CA ARG A 167 -20.62 -6.41 6.08
C ARG A 167 -19.79 -5.14 6.28
N GLU A 168 -18.52 -5.27 6.62
CA GLU A 168 -17.57 -4.17 6.88
C GLU A 168 -16.54 -3.99 5.76
N ARG A 169 -16.56 -4.90 4.77
CA ARG A 169 -15.69 -4.83 3.60
C ARG A 169 -16.25 -3.88 2.56
N LEU A 170 -15.36 -3.25 1.81
CA LEU A 170 -15.79 -2.53 0.61
C LEU A 170 -16.37 -3.50 -0.41
N ARG A 171 -17.27 -3.01 -1.27
CA ARG A 171 -17.81 -3.81 -2.36
C ARG A 171 -16.67 -4.38 -3.21
N ALA A 172 -16.72 -5.69 -3.45
CA ALA A 172 -15.71 -6.49 -4.16
C ALA A 172 -14.35 -6.64 -3.44
N GLU A 173 -14.19 -6.14 -2.21
CA GLU A 173 -12.99 -6.42 -1.42
C GLU A 173 -13.05 -7.85 -0.88
N HIS A 174 -12.01 -8.62 -1.18
CA HIS A 174 -11.78 -9.91 -0.52
C HIS A 174 -11.16 -9.68 0.86
N GLY A 175 -10.09 -8.88 0.91
CA GLY A 175 -9.47 -8.32 2.10
C GLY A 175 -8.34 -7.40 1.69
N HIS A 176 -7.38 -7.16 2.56
CA HIS A 176 -6.28 -6.26 2.26
C HIS A 176 -4.97 -6.66 2.93
N PHE A 177 -3.89 -6.29 2.27
CA PHE A 177 -2.52 -6.45 2.78
C PHE A 177 -2.09 -5.15 3.45
N HIS A 178 -1.44 -5.24 4.59
CA HIS A 178 -0.68 -4.15 5.17
C HIS A 178 0.80 -4.39 4.93
N ILE A 179 1.51 -3.35 4.49
CA ILE A 179 2.96 -3.38 4.30
C ILE A 179 3.57 -2.42 5.31
N PHE A 180 4.63 -2.87 5.98
CA PHE A 180 5.36 -2.07 6.96
C PHE A 180 6.84 -2.05 6.64
N THR A 181 7.48 -0.98 7.08
CA THR A 181 8.93 -0.81 7.03
C THR A 181 9.48 -0.74 8.46
N PRO A 182 10.80 -0.91 8.67
CA PRO A 182 11.41 -0.71 9.99
C PRO A 182 11.01 0.63 10.63
N GLY A 183 10.92 0.68 11.96
CA GLY A 183 10.68 1.92 12.68
C GLY A 183 11.78 2.99 12.50
N PRO A 184 11.69 4.09 13.25
CA PRO A 184 12.76 5.09 13.34
C PRO A 184 14.10 4.45 13.73
N ALA A 185 15.22 4.98 13.21
CA ALA A 185 16.54 4.50 13.58
C ALA A 185 16.78 4.60 15.10
N GLY A 186 17.34 3.54 15.70
CA GLY A 186 17.55 3.46 17.15
C GLY A 186 16.28 3.20 17.98
N GLY A 187 15.11 3.14 17.35
CA GLY A 187 13.84 2.75 17.98
C GLY A 187 13.46 1.29 17.72
N MET A 188 12.53 0.77 18.50
CA MET A 188 11.88 -0.52 18.26
C MET A 188 10.63 -0.34 17.38
N GLY A 189 10.17 -1.43 16.77
CA GLY A 189 8.89 -1.50 16.07
C GLY A 189 8.96 -1.27 14.56
N PHE A 190 7.83 -0.88 13.99
CA PHE A 190 7.61 -0.79 12.55
C PHE A 190 6.67 0.35 12.21
N THR A 191 6.76 0.84 10.97
CA THR A 191 5.90 1.91 10.46
C THR A 191 5.05 1.39 9.32
N HIS A 192 3.75 1.64 9.39
CA HIS A 192 2.79 1.32 8.34
C HIS A 192 3.08 2.17 7.10
N LEU A 193 3.40 1.49 6.01
CA LEU A 193 3.62 2.12 4.72
C LEU A 193 2.29 2.33 4.00
N ILE A 194 1.58 1.24 3.74
CA ILE A 194 0.35 1.26 2.95
C ILE A 194 -0.47 0.00 3.18
N GLY A 195 -1.79 0.16 3.16
CA GLY A 195 -2.78 -0.91 3.02
C GLY A 195 -3.21 -1.03 1.55
N ILE A 196 -3.24 -2.26 1.02
CA ILE A 196 -3.64 -2.57 -0.35
C ILE A 196 -4.84 -3.50 -0.31
N SER A 197 -6.03 -2.98 -0.60
CA SER A 197 -7.23 -3.78 -0.80
C SER A 197 -7.19 -4.50 -2.13
N VAL A 198 -7.62 -5.75 -2.12
CA VAL A 198 -7.72 -6.60 -3.31
C VAL A 198 -9.07 -7.26 -3.43
N ASP A 199 -9.43 -7.61 -4.67
CA ASP A 199 -10.56 -8.51 -4.95
C ASP A 199 -10.17 -10.00 -4.80
N VAL A 200 -11.10 -10.89 -5.14
CA VAL A 200 -10.91 -12.35 -5.01
C VAL A 200 -9.81 -12.90 -5.91
N GLN A 201 -9.51 -12.21 -7.03
CA GLN A 201 -8.42 -12.57 -7.94
C GLN A 201 -7.07 -11.95 -7.52
N GLY A 202 -7.04 -11.09 -6.51
CA GLY A 202 -5.84 -10.37 -6.11
C GLY A 202 -5.59 -9.09 -6.93
N LEU A 203 -6.58 -8.55 -7.65
CA LEU A 203 -6.42 -7.25 -8.31
C LEU A 203 -6.51 -6.13 -7.28
N PRO A 204 -5.58 -5.15 -7.30
CA PRO A 204 -5.63 -4.02 -6.37
C PRO A 204 -6.81 -3.08 -6.72
N ILE A 205 -7.64 -2.80 -5.72
CA ILE A 205 -8.84 -1.95 -5.87
C ILE A 205 -8.76 -0.64 -5.07
N ARG A 206 -7.93 -0.59 -4.02
CA ARG A 206 -7.77 0.60 -3.17
C ARG A 206 -6.43 0.58 -2.43
N LEU A 207 -5.86 1.77 -2.25
CA LEU A 207 -4.73 2.05 -1.37
C LEU A 207 -5.20 2.92 -0.21
N PHE A 208 -4.67 2.69 0.99
CA PHE A 208 -5.01 3.49 2.17
C PHE A 208 -3.90 3.53 3.22
N THR A 209 -3.85 4.60 4.01
CA THR A 209 -3.02 4.68 5.21
C THR A 209 -3.87 4.39 6.45
N THR A 210 -3.22 4.07 7.56
CA THR A 210 -3.89 3.87 8.84
C THR A 210 -3.37 4.85 9.88
N ASN A 211 -4.14 4.99 10.96
CA ASN A 211 -3.67 5.64 12.17
C ASN A 211 -3.00 4.61 13.09
N ARG A 212 -2.14 5.09 14.01
CA ARG A 212 -1.36 4.26 14.92
C ARG A 212 -2.20 3.23 15.64
N TRP A 213 -3.32 3.60 16.25
CA TRP A 213 -4.14 2.64 17.01
C TRP A 213 -4.58 1.41 16.20
N VAL A 214 -4.61 1.50 14.87
CA VAL A 214 -5.01 0.38 13.99
C VAL A 214 -3.93 -0.69 13.89
N THR A 215 -2.66 -0.29 13.96
CA THR A 215 -1.52 -1.19 13.68
C THR A 215 -0.44 -1.19 14.76
N ASP A 216 -0.61 -0.37 15.79
CA ASP A 216 0.37 -0.10 16.84
C ASP A 216 1.75 0.33 16.29
N GLU A 217 1.74 1.07 15.18
CA GLU A 217 2.97 1.47 14.50
C GLU A 217 3.81 2.50 15.29
N ALA A 218 5.11 2.49 15.04
CA ALA A 218 5.97 3.64 15.30
C ALA A 218 5.74 4.69 14.21
N TRP A 219 5.14 5.83 14.57
CA TRP A 219 4.86 6.90 13.60
C TRP A 219 6.14 7.50 13.02
N GLN A 220 6.17 7.66 11.68
CA GLN A 220 7.20 8.43 10.98
C GLN A 220 6.56 9.37 9.95
N PRO A 221 7.08 10.59 9.76
CA PRO A 221 6.56 11.53 8.78
C PRO A 221 6.76 11.02 7.34
N ALA A 222 5.89 11.44 6.43
CA ALA A 222 5.88 11.08 5.02
C ALA A 222 7.23 11.29 4.34
N ALA A 223 7.96 12.35 4.71
CA ALA A 223 9.30 12.62 4.18
C ALA A 223 10.32 11.52 4.52
N ALA A 224 10.21 10.88 5.70
CA ALA A 224 11.11 9.82 6.14
C ALA A 224 10.79 8.47 5.46
N ILE A 225 9.52 8.09 5.41
CA ILE A 225 9.08 6.81 4.83
C ILE A 225 8.89 6.85 3.31
N GLY A 226 8.56 7.99 2.72
CA GLY A 226 8.36 8.15 1.27
C GLY A 226 9.60 7.77 0.46
N ARG A 227 10.80 8.01 1.01
CA ARG A 227 12.08 7.58 0.40
C ARG A 227 12.19 6.05 0.26
N ARG A 228 11.54 5.29 1.13
CA ARG A 228 11.56 3.83 1.13
C ARG A 228 10.72 3.23 0.00
N VAL A 229 9.71 3.97 -0.48
CA VAL A 229 8.88 3.58 -1.64
C VAL A 229 9.72 3.50 -2.93
N LEU A 230 10.82 4.26 -3.01
CA LEU A 230 11.69 4.31 -4.19
C LEU A 230 12.37 2.96 -4.46
N ARG A 231 12.79 2.30 -3.39
CA ARG A 231 13.51 1.03 -3.39
C ARG A 231 12.91 0.13 -2.31
N PRO A 232 11.72 -0.43 -2.57
CA PRO A 232 11.12 -1.36 -1.62
C PRO A 232 12.01 -2.60 -1.46
N ARG A 233 11.96 -3.21 -0.28
CA ARG A 233 12.80 -4.34 0.09
C ARG A 233 11.96 -5.39 0.80
N LEU A 234 10.91 -5.87 0.15
CA LEU A 234 9.97 -6.85 0.69
C LEU A 234 10.23 -8.25 0.16
N ALA A 235 10.89 -8.39 -1.00
CA ALA A 235 11.05 -9.65 -1.73
C ALA A 235 11.75 -10.78 -0.95
N GLY A 236 12.46 -10.50 0.15
CA GLY A 236 13.05 -11.53 1.02
C GLY A 236 12.08 -12.17 2.02
N ALA A 237 10.84 -11.67 2.12
CA ALA A 237 9.82 -12.22 3.00
C ALA A 237 9.17 -13.48 2.41
N SER A 238 8.68 -14.37 3.27
CA SER A 238 7.93 -15.58 2.87
C SER A 238 6.42 -15.41 3.10
N PRO A 239 5.53 -15.81 2.16
CA PRO A 239 5.83 -16.43 0.86
C PRO A 239 6.43 -15.46 -0.17
N GLY A 240 7.50 -15.90 -0.85
CA GLY A 240 8.30 -15.04 -1.73
C GLY A 240 7.58 -14.56 -3.00
N ASP A 241 6.68 -15.37 -3.55
CA ASP A 241 5.87 -14.99 -4.72
C ASP A 241 4.88 -13.86 -4.38
N VAL A 242 4.21 -13.96 -3.22
CA VAL A 242 3.34 -12.90 -2.69
C VAL A 242 4.15 -11.65 -2.35
N ALA A 243 5.31 -11.80 -1.70
CA ALA A 243 6.19 -10.69 -1.36
C ALA A 243 6.66 -9.91 -2.61
N CYS A 244 7.11 -10.63 -3.64
CA CYS A 244 7.52 -10.05 -4.92
C CYS A 244 6.36 -9.34 -5.64
N TRP A 245 5.15 -9.94 -5.62
CA TRP A 245 3.96 -9.29 -6.17
C TRP A 245 3.60 -7.99 -5.44
N LEU A 246 3.58 -7.99 -4.10
CA LEU A 246 3.36 -6.79 -3.29
C LEU A 246 4.41 -5.71 -3.55
N GLU A 247 5.68 -6.10 -3.66
CA GLU A 247 6.77 -5.17 -4.00
C GLU A 247 6.54 -4.51 -5.36
N ASN A 248 6.14 -5.29 -6.37
CA ASN A 248 5.80 -4.76 -7.68
C ASN A 248 4.60 -3.81 -7.66
N LEU A 249 3.59 -4.07 -6.81
CA LEU A 249 2.48 -3.13 -6.61
C LEU A 249 2.94 -1.82 -5.95
N VAL A 250 3.84 -1.89 -4.96
CA VAL A 250 4.45 -0.69 -4.36
C VAL A 250 5.19 0.13 -5.40
N VAL A 251 5.96 -0.52 -6.28
CA VAL A 251 6.67 0.18 -7.37
C VAL A 251 5.69 0.79 -8.38
N LEU A 252 4.67 0.04 -8.82
CA LEU A 252 3.67 0.51 -9.77
C LEU A 252 2.93 1.75 -9.26
N PHE A 253 2.50 1.73 -8.00
CA PHE A 253 1.72 2.78 -7.37
C PHE A 253 2.55 3.75 -6.52
N ALA A 254 3.87 3.78 -6.69
CA ALA A 254 4.76 4.65 -5.91
C ALA A 254 4.28 6.12 -5.84
N PRO A 255 3.81 6.76 -6.94
CA PRO A 255 3.27 8.11 -6.87
C PRO A 255 2.02 8.24 -6.00
N ASP A 256 1.09 7.30 -6.13
CA ASP A 256 -0.15 7.28 -5.35
C ASP A 256 0.14 7.06 -3.86
N ILE A 257 1.09 6.16 -3.53
CA ILE A 257 1.50 5.86 -2.16
C ILE A 257 2.11 7.10 -1.50
N VAL A 258 3.09 7.75 -2.15
CA VAL A 258 3.72 8.97 -1.60
C VAL A 258 2.68 10.08 -1.40
N ALA A 259 1.78 10.29 -2.37
CA ALA A 259 0.71 11.27 -2.22
C ALA A 259 -0.21 10.96 -1.02
N LEU A 260 -0.55 9.68 -0.81
CA LEU A 260 -1.32 9.27 0.36
C LEU A 260 -0.57 9.47 1.68
N LEU A 261 0.74 9.28 1.73
CA LEU A 261 1.54 9.54 2.92
C LEU A 261 1.55 11.03 3.29
N TYR A 262 1.71 11.93 2.32
CA TYR A 262 1.61 13.37 2.57
C TYR A 262 0.18 13.79 2.95
N ALA A 263 -0.84 13.22 2.31
CA ALA A 263 -2.24 13.46 2.67
C ALA A 263 -2.57 12.97 4.08
N ARG A 264 -1.97 11.84 4.50
CA ARG A 264 -2.05 11.30 5.86
C ARG A 264 -1.48 12.31 6.85
N ASP A 265 -0.26 12.79 6.62
CA ASP A 265 0.38 13.78 7.49
C ASP A 265 -0.43 15.08 7.58
N ALA A 266 -0.92 15.59 6.45
CA ALA A 266 -1.77 16.77 6.42
C ALA A 266 -3.08 16.57 7.19
N ARG A 267 -3.71 15.40 7.08
CA ARG A 267 -4.95 15.06 7.79
C ARG A 267 -4.72 14.98 9.30
N MET A 268 -3.57 14.47 9.69
CA MET A 268 -3.16 14.35 11.08
C MET A 268 -2.77 15.73 11.65
N GLY A 269 -2.24 16.62 10.81
CA GLY A 269 -1.94 18.02 11.15
C GLY A 269 -0.54 18.21 11.73
N SER A 270 -0.13 19.47 11.89
CA SER A 270 1.18 19.83 12.44
C SER A 270 1.29 19.54 13.94
N GLY A 271 2.52 19.54 14.45
CA GLY A 271 2.82 19.43 15.88
C GLY A 271 2.53 18.05 16.49
N ILE A 272 2.38 17.00 15.68
CA ILE A 272 2.22 15.65 16.20
C ILE A 272 3.53 15.19 16.81
N GLY A 273 3.45 14.80 18.08
CA GLY A 273 4.56 14.22 18.82
C GLY A 273 4.16 12.97 19.59
N PRO A 274 5.10 12.36 20.32
CA PRO A 274 4.83 11.24 21.19
C PRO A 274 3.66 11.54 22.13
N GLY A 275 2.70 10.61 22.25
CA GLY A 275 1.54 10.75 23.14
C GLY A 275 0.39 11.61 22.62
N ASP A 276 0.45 12.13 21.38
CA ASP A 276 -0.65 12.93 20.82
C ASP A 276 -1.96 12.13 20.75
N ARG A 277 -3.06 12.72 21.23
CA ARG A 277 -4.39 12.08 21.30
C ARG A 277 -4.94 11.71 19.92
N ARG A 278 -4.48 12.37 18.85
CA ARG A 278 -4.85 12.05 17.47
C ARG A 278 -4.47 10.63 17.10
N PHE A 279 -3.44 10.05 17.72
CA PHE A 279 -3.07 8.66 17.49
C PHE A 279 -4.10 7.63 17.97
N GLU A 280 -5.00 8.04 18.87
CA GLU A 280 -6.05 7.21 19.43
C GLU A 280 -7.46 7.60 18.92
N ASP A 281 -7.54 8.61 18.04
CA ASP A 281 -8.82 9.07 17.50
C ASP A 281 -9.38 8.06 16.48
N ARG A 282 -10.49 7.41 16.86
CA ARG A 282 -11.17 6.41 16.02
C ARG A 282 -11.76 7.00 14.74
N ARG A 283 -12.03 8.31 14.69
CA ARG A 283 -12.48 9.01 13.48
C ARG A 283 -11.37 9.13 12.43
N LEU A 284 -10.12 8.99 12.87
CA LEU A 284 -8.94 9.03 12.01
C LEU A 284 -8.48 7.62 11.61
N ARG A 285 -9.30 6.57 11.71
CA ARG A 285 -8.94 5.18 11.34
C ARG A 285 -8.16 5.07 10.03
N ILE A 286 -8.63 5.77 9.00
CA ILE A 286 -8.04 5.80 7.65
C ILE A 286 -7.81 7.27 7.27
N PRO A 287 -6.64 7.87 7.60
CA PRO A 287 -6.39 9.28 7.35
C PRO A 287 -6.37 9.65 5.86
N SER A 288 -5.96 8.73 4.99
CA SER A 288 -5.94 8.93 3.54
C SER A 288 -6.21 7.63 2.78
N GLN A 289 -6.87 7.72 1.62
CA GLN A 289 -7.12 6.58 0.74
C GLN A 289 -7.42 7.01 -0.70
N THR A 290 -7.21 6.12 -1.66
CA THR A 290 -7.62 6.30 -3.06
C THR A 290 -7.96 4.96 -3.73
N ARG A 291 -8.91 4.97 -4.67
CA ARG A 291 -9.19 3.79 -5.52
C ARG A 291 -8.10 3.65 -6.56
N VAL A 292 -7.74 2.41 -6.87
CA VAL A 292 -6.73 2.10 -7.89
C VAL A 292 -7.25 1.04 -8.86
N SER A 293 -6.62 0.99 -10.03
CA SER A 293 -6.89 -0.04 -11.05
C SER A 293 -5.58 -0.36 -11.76
N LEU A 294 -5.19 -1.63 -11.71
CA LEU A 294 -4.01 -2.15 -12.40
C LEU A 294 -4.07 -1.84 -13.91
N ALA A 295 -5.19 -2.16 -14.55
CA ALA A 295 -5.39 -1.93 -15.98
C ALA A 295 -5.31 -0.44 -16.35
N ALA A 296 -5.93 0.44 -15.56
CA ALA A 296 -5.86 1.88 -15.81
C ALA A 296 -4.45 2.44 -15.62
N ALA A 297 -3.71 1.95 -14.61
CA ALA A 297 -2.32 2.36 -14.38
C ALA A 297 -1.41 1.95 -15.55
N LEU A 298 -1.53 0.70 -16.03
CA LEU A 298 -0.76 0.21 -17.18
C LEU A 298 -1.09 0.98 -18.47
N ARG A 299 -2.37 1.27 -18.74
CA ARG A 299 -2.76 2.08 -19.90
C ARG A 299 -2.14 3.49 -19.86
N ARG A 300 -2.15 4.15 -18.71
CA ARG A 300 -1.52 5.48 -18.55
C ARG A 300 -0.01 5.44 -18.80
N LEU A 301 0.65 4.37 -18.34
CA LEU A 301 2.10 4.20 -18.52
C LEU A 301 2.49 3.82 -19.95
N ALA A 302 1.62 3.13 -20.68
CA ALA A 302 1.84 2.81 -22.09
C ALA A 302 1.68 4.03 -23.01
N ALA A 303 0.94 5.05 -22.57
CA ALA A 303 0.69 6.29 -23.31
C ALA A 303 1.72 7.41 -23.03
N ALA A 304 2.66 7.18 -22.11
CA ALA A 304 3.66 8.15 -21.64
C ALA A 304 5.07 7.81 -22.16
#